data_AF-A0A350XWC6-F1
#
_entry.id   AF-A0A350XWC6-F1
#
_cell.length_a   1.000
_cell.length_b   1.000
_cell.length_c   1.000
_cell.angle_alpha   90.00
_cell.angle_beta   90.00
_cell.angle_gamma   90.00
#
_symmetry.space_group_name_H-M   'P 1'
#
loop_
_entity.id
_entity.type
_entity.pdbx_description
1 polymer ?
#
loop_
_entity_poly.entity_id
_entity_poly.type
_entity_poly.pdbx_seq_one_letter_code
_entity_poly.pdbx_strand_id
1 'polypeptide(L)'
;MKKISSLCAVLLAAVIAFSCLVLPASASGVQIVKKPDQTTFYQGVDWMYSKDGDILLMKGSINLSGTSLKFNGKTVEYKTGTTGPNMYARSASGKWQAGKNQIRIYCDSFDSNYAVFEVTFSSVKSISIVRTPKTKLIVGTEWNLGINKDVEMTKYDLTGTIINATYEDSTVKEISAPNACLGWSIPENTDVVMPGNNTLYITFCGKKAPFSVTFITEKNFARGDVSLDGKVSSYDALNVLQYATGSITLSPSQIALGDVDGNSKLNSVDALRILQYVVGIRKSL
;
A
#
# COMPACT_ATOMS: atom_id res chain seq x y z
N MET A 1 -24.41 58.89 -11.89
CA MET A 1 -23.23 58.56 -11.06
C MET A 1 -22.59 57.28 -11.62
N LYS A 2 -21.61 57.43 -12.52
CA LYS A 2 -20.19 57.02 -12.33
C LYS A 2 -20.06 55.53 -11.97
N LYS A 3 -19.82 54.63 -12.96
CA LYS A 3 -18.47 54.11 -13.33
C LYS A 3 -17.54 54.02 -12.12
N ILE A 4 -17.38 52.82 -11.54
CA ILE A 4 -16.17 52.22 -10.93
C ILE A 4 -16.60 50.84 -10.38
N SER A 5 -16.20 49.75 -11.03
CA SER A 5 -15.94 48.46 -10.35
C SER A 5 -15.27 47.44 -11.27
N SER A 6 -15.38 47.60 -12.60
CA SER A 6 -14.71 46.69 -13.56
C SER A 6 -13.18 46.81 -13.61
N LEU A 7 -12.57 47.85 -13.02
CA LEU A 7 -11.11 47.97 -12.96
C LEU A 7 -10.49 47.15 -11.82
N CYS A 8 -11.22 46.90 -10.72
CA CYS A 8 -10.69 46.13 -9.59
C CYS A 8 -10.56 44.64 -9.88
N ALA A 9 -11.42 44.07 -10.74
CA ALA A 9 -11.33 42.66 -11.09
C ALA A 9 -10.13 42.36 -12.01
N VAL A 10 -9.74 43.30 -12.88
CA VAL A 10 -8.61 43.12 -13.79
C VAL A 10 -7.27 43.48 -13.12
N LEU A 11 -7.26 44.45 -12.18
CA LEU A 11 -6.07 44.71 -11.36
C LEU A 11 -5.79 43.59 -10.35
N LEU A 12 -6.83 42.93 -9.79
CA LEU A 12 -6.63 41.79 -8.89
C LEU A 12 -6.18 40.52 -9.64
N ALA A 13 -6.64 40.33 -10.90
CA ALA A 13 -6.14 39.26 -11.76
C ALA A 13 -4.69 39.52 -12.25
N ALA A 14 -4.30 40.77 -12.48
CA ALA A 14 -2.93 41.13 -12.83
C ALA A 14 -1.94 41.01 -11.65
N VAL A 15 -2.41 41.21 -10.41
CA VAL A 15 -1.58 41.02 -9.19
C VAL A 15 -1.40 39.53 -8.85
N ILE A 16 -2.35 38.66 -9.22
CA ILE A 16 -2.20 37.19 -9.05
C ILE A 16 -1.37 36.58 -10.19
N ALA A 17 -1.32 37.18 -11.38
CA ALA A 17 -0.41 36.74 -12.45
C ALA A 17 1.06 37.14 -12.20
N PHE A 18 1.32 38.13 -11.33
CA PHE A 18 2.68 38.56 -10.98
C PHE A 18 3.28 37.85 -9.75
N SER A 19 2.49 37.06 -9.00
CA SER A 19 3.00 36.25 -7.89
C SER A 19 3.66 34.94 -8.35
N CYS A 20 3.66 34.64 -9.65
CA CYS A 20 4.38 33.50 -10.23
C CYS A 20 5.83 33.82 -10.65
N LEU A 21 6.30 35.05 -10.45
CA LEU A 21 7.72 35.41 -10.59
C LEU A 21 8.40 35.50 -9.21
N VAL A 22 8.18 34.49 -8.37
CA VAL A 22 9.14 34.21 -7.30
C VAL A 22 10.37 33.61 -7.98
N LEU A 23 11.27 34.47 -8.47
CA LEU A 23 12.62 34.04 -8.79
C LEU A 23 13.20 33.48 -7.49
N PRO A 24 13.55 32.19 -7.43
CA PRO A 24 14.15 31.67 -6.22
C PRO A 24 15.46 32.42 -5.99
N ALA A 25 15.61 33.03 -4.83
CA ALA A 25 16.86 33.66 -4.42
C ALA A 25 17.92 32.56 -4.29
N SER A 26 18.71 32.34 -5.34
CA SER A 26 19.86 31.46 -5.29
C SER A 26 20.88 32.01 -4.30
N ALA A 27 21.45 31.15 -3.46
CA ALA A 27 22.70 31.53 -2.82
C ALA A 27 23.79 31.47 -3.90
N SER A 28 24.37 32.63 -4.21
CA SER A 28 25.51 32.80 -5.12
C SER A 28 25.29 32.28 -6.55
N GLY A 29 24.59 33.07 -7.37
CA GLY A 29 24.73 33.06 -8.84
C GLY A 29 24.27 31.82 -9.63
N VAL A 30 23.90 30.71 -8.99
CA VAL A 30 23.41 29.51 -9.70
C VAL A 30 21.97 29.71 -10.15
N GLN A 31 21.74 29.68 -11.46
CA GLN A 31 20.42 29.83 -12.07
C GLN A 31 19.81 28.46 -12.39
N ILE A 32 18.53 28.27 -12.06
CA ILE A 32 17.74 27.17 -12.60
C ILE A 32 17.32 27.53 -14.02
N VAL A 33 17.93 26.88 -15.01
CA VAL A 33 17.60 27.07 -16.44
C VAL A 33 16.36 26.29 -16.81
N LYS A 34 16.24 25.05 -16.30
CA LYS A 34 15.06 24.21 -16.45
C LYS A 34 14.72 23.61 -15.10
N LYS A 35 13.46 23.76 -14.69
CA LYS A 35 12.95 23.25 -13.42
C LYS A 35 12.87 21.72 -13.42
N PRO A 36 12.86 21.07 -12.24
CA PRO A 36 12.54 19.65 -12.14
C PRO A 36 11.20 19.32 -12.82
N ASP A 37 11.14 18.17 -13.49
CA ASP A 37 9.91 17.67 -14.10
C ASP A 37 8.85 17.39 -13.02
N GLN A 38 9.27 16.93 -11.85
CA GLN A 38 8.44 16.71 -10.67
C GLN A 38 8.71 17.77 -9.60
N THR A 39 7.70 18.56 -9.27
CA THR A 39 7.77 19.59 -8.21
C THR A 39 6.89 19.26 -7.00
N THR A 40 6.02 18.26 -7.13
CA THR A 40 5.17 17.74 -6.06
C THR A 40 5.50 16.27 -5.81
N PHE A 41 5.70 15.92 -4.54
CA PHE A 41 6.07 14.60 -4.06
C PHE A 41 4.96 14.04 -3.18
N TYR A 42 4.61 12.79 -3.39
CA TYR A 42 3.37 12.22 -2.87
C TYR A 42 3.64 11.22 -1.74
N GLN A 43 2.95 11.40 -0.63
CA GLN A 43 3.08 10.53 0.53
C GLN A 43 2.74 9.06 0.18
N GLY A 44 3.55 8.13 0.67
CA GLY A 44 3.47 6.69 0.37
C GLY A 44 3.99 6.29 -1.02
N VAL A 45 4.48 7.25 -1.80
CA VAL A 45 5.09 7.04 -3.13
C VAL A 45 6.53 7.57 -3.17
N ASP A 46 6.69 8.85 -2.82
CA ASP A 46 7.98 9.55 -2.85
C ASP A 46 8.55 9.77 -1.44
N TRP A 47 7.67 9.94 -0.45
CA TRP A 47 8.05 10.18 0.94
C TRP A 47 7.05 9.54 1.91
N MET A 48 7.43 9.35 3.17
CA MET A 48 6.54 8.87 4.24
C MET A 48 7.00 9.33 5.62
N TYR A 49 6.17 9.16 6.64
CA TYR A 49 6.60 9.34 8.02
C TYR A 49 7.29 8.06 8.53
N SER A 50 8.39 8.26 9.25
CA SER A 50 8.98 7.25 10.13
C SER A 50 8.09 7.00 11.34
N LYS A 51 8.45 6.01 12.16
CA LYS A 51 7.78 5.74 13.44
C LYS A 51 7.89 6.93 14.41
N ASP A 52 8.98 7.68 14.32
CA ASP A 52 9.27 8.83 15.19
C ASP A 52 8.62 10.14 14.69
N GLY A 53 7.90 10.09 13.55
CA GLY A 53 7.21 11.24 12.97
C GLY A 53 8.07 12.09 12.02
N ASP A 54 9.33 11.71 11.78
CA ASP A 54 10.18 12.36 10.78
C ASP A 54 9.82 11.94 9.35
N ILE A 55 9.97 12.85 8.38
CA ILE A 55 9.77 12.53 6.96
C ILE A 55 11.00 11.84 6.37
N LEU A 56 10.78 10.66 5.79
CA LEU A 56 11.73 9.86 5.04
C LEU A 56 11.46 9.96 3.54
N LEU A 57 12.52 10.12 2.73
CA LEU A 57 12.44 10.03 1.28
C LEU A 57 12.56 8.56 0.85
N MET A 58 11.55 8.03 0.16
CA MET A 58 11.46 6.60 -0.14
C MET A 58 12.54 6.12 -1.13
N LYS A 59 13.09 7.03 -1.94
CA LYS A 59 14.24 6.76 -2.85
C LYS A 59 15.56 7.35 -2.34
N GLY A 60 15.62 7.74 -1.06
CA GLY A 60 16.79 8.35 -0.43
C GLY A 60 17.08 9.81 -0.83
N SER A 61 16.58 10.29 -1.98
CA SER A 61 16.74 11.68 -2.43
C SER A 61 15.57 12.13 -3.29
N ILE A 62 15.48 13.45 -3.52
CA ILE A 62 14.52 14.05 -4.45
C ILE A 62 14.94 13.75 -5.89
N ASN A 63 14.00 13.31 -6.71
CA ASN A 63 14.21 13.15 -8.14
C ASN A 63 14.30 14.52 -8.82
N LEU A 64 15.43 14.80 -9.46
CA LEU A 64 15.71 16.06 -10.16
C LEU A 64 15.69 15.91 -11.69
N SER A 65 15.09 14.84 -12.22
CA SER A 65 14.92 14.64 -13.66
C SER A 65 14.35 15.88 -14.34
N GLY A 66 14.90 16.20 -15.52
CA GLY A 66 14.55 17.40 -16.29
C GLY A 66 15.22 18.69 -15.83
N THR A 67 15.93 18.70 -14.70
CA THR A 67 16.58 19.91 -14.18
C THR A 67 17.85 20.26 -14.95
N SER A 68 18.06 21.55 -15.21
CA SER A 68 19.35 22.07 -15.65
C SER A 68 19.71 23.35 -14.90
N LEU A 69 20.95 23.44 -14.44
CA LEU A 69 21.48 24.57 -13.68
C LEU A 69 22.57 25.28 -14.50
N LYS A 70 22.70 26.59 -14.32
CA LYS A 70 23.76 27.40 -14.94
C LYS A 70 24.51 28.20 -13.87
N PHE A 71 25.84 28.17 -13.96
CA PHE A 71 26.72 28.95 -13.10
C PHE A 71 27.97 29.35 -13.89
N ASN A 72 28.39 30.62 -13.78
CA ASN A 72 29.56 31.16 -14.49
C ASN A 72 29.61 30.81 -15.99
N GLY A 73 28.47 30.90 -16.68
CA GLY A 73 28.37 30.59 -18.11
C GLY A 73 28.26 29.10 -18.48
N LYS A 74 28.54 28.18 -17.55
CA LYS A 74 28.42 26.73 -17.75
C LYS A 74 27.02 26.25 -17.37
N THR A 75 26.36 25.54 -18.29
CA THR A 75 25.08 24.84 -18.03
C THR A 75 25.34 23.35 -17.82
N VAL A 76 24.72 22.77 -16.80
CA VAL A 76 24.77 21.34 -16.50
C VAL A 76 23.35 20.82 -16.43
N GLU A 77 23.10 19.64 -17.02
CA GLU A 77 21.83 18.92 -16.93
C GLU A 77 21.92 17.79 -15.89
N TYR A 78 20.81 17.48 -15.24
CA TYR A 78 20.72 16.36 -14.31
C TYR A 78 21.00 15.03 -15.03
N LYS A 79 21.79 14.16 -14.39
CA LYS A 79 22.13 12.83 -14.88
C LYS A 79 22.11 11.81 -13.75
N THR A 80 21.74 10.58 -14.08
CA THR A 80 21.86 9.38 -13.23
C THR A 80 22.82 8.40 -13.92
N GLY A 81 23.98 8.07 -13.33
CA GLY A 81 24.97 7.21 -14.02
C GLY A 81 26.38 7.15 -13.42
N THR A 82 27.32 6.51 -14.13
CA THR A 82 28.59 5.89 -13.65
C THR A 82 29.71 6.82 -13.15
N THR A 83 29.37 7.92 -12.48
CA THR A 83 30.03 8.41 -11.25
C THR A 83 29.10 9.48 -10.65
N GLY A 84 28.18 9.06 -9.78
CA GLY A 84 27.31 9.93 -8.95
C GLY A 84 26.18 10.67 -9.70
N PRO A 85 25.17 11.21 -8.97
CA PRO A 85 24.26 12.18 -9.55
C PRO A 85 24.95 13.54 -9.63
N ASN A 86 25.08 14.10 -10.84
CA ASN A 86 25.68 15.44 -11.03
C ASN A 86 24.96 16.55 -10.26
N MET A 87 23.73 16.30 -9.81
CA MET A 87 23.00 17.20 -8.93
C MET A 87 22.29 16.42 -7.84
N TYR A 88 22.21 17.04 -6.67
CA TYR A 88 21.44 16.51 -5.55
C TYR A 88 20.73 17.65 -4.83
N ALA A 89 19.63 17.33 -4.17
CA ALA A 89 18.88 18.29 -3.39
C ALA A 89 18.93 17.97 -1.90
N ARG A 90 18.98 19.01 -1.07
CA ARG A 90 18.83 18.93 0.37
C ARG A 90 17.75 19.90 0.83
N SER A 91 17.09 19.60 1.95
CA SER A 91 16.22 20.58 2.59
C SER A 91 17.02 21.84 2.96
N ALA A 92 16.50 23.01 2.61
CA ALA A 92 17.12 24.28 2.95
C ALA A 92 17.07 24.55 4.47
N SER A 93 16.03 24.08 5.16
CA SER A 93 15.86 24.19 6.61
C SER A 93 16.56 23.08 7.39
N GLY A 94 17.11 22.07 6.71
CA GLY A 94 17.69 20.87 7.32
C GLY A 94 16.67 19.82 7.77
N LYS A 95 15.37 20.13 7.74
CA LYS A 95 14.26 19.19 8.02
C LYS A 95 13.22 19.22 6.91
N TRP A 96 12.54 18.10 6.71
CA TRP A 96 11.41 18.02 5.78
C TRP A 96 10.10 18.26 6.53
N GLN A 97 9.13 18.89 5.87
CA GLN A 97 7.77 19.04 6.37
C GLN A 97 6.74 18.67 5.32
N ALA A 98 5.51 18.34 5.73
CA ALA A 98 4.41 18.24 4.79
C ALA A 98 4.09 19.63 4.21
N GLY A 99 3.61 19.68 2.96
CA GLY A 99 3.37 20.92 2.25
C GLY A 99 4.65 21.52 1.63
N LYS A 100 4.76 22.85 1.64
CA LYS A 100 5.85 23.54 0.94
C LYS A 100 7.19 23.36 1.65
N ASN A 101 8.21 23.05 0.88
CA ASN A 101 9.60 22.97 1.31
C ASN A 101 10.47 23.77 0.36
N GLN A 102 11.42 24.52 0.90
CA GLN A 102 12.53 25.03 0.11
C GLN A 102 13.66 24.01 0.10
N ILE A 103 14.23 23.78 -1.09
CA ILE A 103 15.36 22.89 -1.30
C ILE A 103 16.54 23.67 -1.86
N ARG A 104 17.74 23.20 -1.53
CA ARG A 104 18.98 23.62 -2.15
C ARG A 104 19.39 22.54 -3.15
N ILE A 105 19.48 22.90 -4.41
CA ILE A 105 19.92 22.03 -5.50
C ILE A 105 21.39 22.34 -5.78
N TYR A 106 22.24 21.39 -5.46
CA TYR A 106 23.67 21.46 -5.68
C TYR A 106 24.03 20.80 -7.00
N CYS A 107 25.14 21.25 -7.59
CA CYS A 107 25.82 20.55 -8.67
C CYS A 107 27.28 20.36 -8.28
N ASP A 108 27.81 19.16 -8.48
CA ASP A 108 29.19 18.82 -8.10
C ASP A 108 30.23 19.69 -8.83
N SER A 109 29.87 20.24 -10.00
CA SER A 109 30.73 21.15 -10.77
C SER A 109 30.75 22.60 -10.28
N PHE A 110 29.96 22.97 -9.26
CA PHE A 110 29.73 24.37 -8.88
C PHE A 110 30.25 24.73 -7.49
N ASP A 111 31.29 24.07 -6.98
CA ASP A 111 32.01 24.45 -5.75
C ASP A 111 31.10 24.73 -4.54
N SER A 112 30.13 23.84 -4.30
CA SER A 112 29.10 23.94 -3.25
C SER A 112 28.09 25.09 -3.41
N ASN A 113 28.14 25.88 -4.49
CA ASN A 113 27.08 26.82 -4.82
C ASN A 113 25.80 26.05 -5.20
N TYR A 114 24.65 26.63 -4.91
CA TYR A 114 23.37 25.95 -5.07
C TYR A 114 22.28 26.90 -5.57
N ALA A 115 21.35 26.34 -6.33
CA ALA A 115 20.08 27.00 -6.59
C ALA A 115 19.10 26.71 -5.45
N VAL A 116 18.25 27.68 -5.12
CA VAL A 116 17.09 27.42 -4.26
C VAL A 116 15.89 27.08 -5.14
N PHE A 117 15.03 26.19 -4.69
CA PHE A 117 13.78 25.87 -5.39
C PHE A 117 12.70 25.48 -4.39
N GLU A 118 11.43 25.71 -4.71
CA GLU A 118 10.30 25.27 -3.88
C GLU A 118 9.73 23.96 -4.42
N VAL A 119 9.50 23.00 -3.53
CA VAL A 119 8.79 21.75 -3.83
C VAL A 119 7.66 21.54 -2.82
N THR A 120 6.67 20.75 -3.19
CA THR A 120 5.53 20.43 -2.31
C THR A 120 5.51 18.96 -1.96
N PHE A 121 5.39 18.64 -0.68
CA PHE A 121 5.20 17.28 -0.17
C PHE A 121 3.71 17.12 0.14
N SER A 122 2.96 16.55 -0.81
CA SER A 122 1.51 16.40 -0.74
C SER A 122 1.15 15.18 0.11
N SER A 123 0.38 15.40 1.17
CA SER A 123 -0.12 14.35 2.05
C SER A 123 -1.34 13.64 1.44
N VAL A 124 -1.56 12.38 1.82
CA VAL A 124 -2.79 11.67 1.44
C VAL A 124 -3.97 12.34 2.13
N LYS A 125 -5.00 12.71 1.36
CA LYS A 125 -6.25 13.26 1.86
C LYS A 125 -7.25 12.16 2.17
N SER A 126 -7.45 11.24 1.22
CA SER A 126 -8.34 10.08 1.35
C SER A 126 -7.88 8.93 0.46
N ILE A 127 -8.46 7.74 0.67
CA ILE A 127 -8.24 6.57 -0.18
C ILE A 127 -9.56 5.91 -0.55
N SER A 128 -9.59 5.21 -1.68
CA SER A 128 -10.68 4.31 -2.08
C SER A 128 -10.12 2.99 -2.60
N ILE A 129 -10.88 1.91 -2.42
CA ILE A 129 -10.45 0.57 -2.85
C ILE A 129 -10.88 0.37 -4.30
N VAL A 130 -9.91 0.00 -5.14
CA VAL A 130 -10.13 -0.40 -6.54
C VAL A 130 -10.27 -1.91 -6.63
N ARG A 131 -9.43 -2.65 -5.92
CA ARG A 131 -9.47 -4.11 -5.83
C ARG A 131 -9.14 -4.56 -4.41
N THR A 132 -10.02 -5.36 -3.82
CA THR A 132 -9.85 -5.89 -2.46
C THR A 132 -8.81 -7.00 -2.41
N PRO A 133 -8.22 -7.26 -1.23
CA PRO A 133 -7.57 -8.55 -0.93
C PRO A 133 -8.59 -9.69 -0.92
N LYS A 134 -8.13 -10.92 -0.65
CA LYS A 134 -9.01 -12.09 -0.45
C LYS A 134 -10.00 -11.80 0.69
N THR A 135 -11.30 -11.80 0.40
CA THR A 135 -12.34 -11.42 1.38
C THR A 135 -13.03 -12.60 2.05
N LYS A 136 -12.85 -13.81 1.57
CA LYS A 136 -13.34 -15.04 2.22
C LYS A 136 -12.15 -15.74 2.84
N LEU A 137 -12.08 -15.73 4.17
CA LEU A 137 -10.94 -16.22 4.93
C LEU A 137 -11.34 -17.48 5.68
N ILE A 138 -10.54 -18.52 5.51
CA ILE A 138 -10.86 -19.84 5.99
C ILE A 138 -10.00 -20.14 7.21
N VAL A 139 -10.66 -20.64 8.26
CA VAL A 139 -10.00 -21.04 9.49
C VAL A 139 -8.89 -22.07 9.21
N GLY A 140 -7.76 -21.92 9.88
CA GLY A 140 -6.56 -22.72 9.70
C GLY A 140 -5.75 -22.40 8.42
N THR A 141 -6.27 -21.55 7.53
CA THR A 141 -5.55 -21.10 6.32
C THR A 141 -5.11 -19.64 6.45
N GLU A 142 -6.07 -18.73 6.58
CA GLU A 142 -5.77 -17.28 6.70
C GLU A 142 -5.89 -16.77 8.14
N TRP A 143 -6.62 -17.46 9.00
CA TRP A 143 -6.86 -17.07 10.39
C TRP A 143 -7.07 -18.31 11.27
N ASN A 144 -6.98 -18.18 12.59
CA ASN A 144 -7.18 -19.28 13.54
C ASN A 144 -8.24 -18.94 14.59
N LEU A 145 -8.86 -19.96 15.20
CA LEU A 145 -9.75 -19.76 16.35
C LEU A 145 -8.92 -19.52 17.62
N GLY A 146 -9.13 -18.37 18.24
CA GLY A 146 -8.60 -18.07 19.57
C GLY A 146 -9.31 -18.86 20.67
N ILE A 147 -8.76 -18.79 21.89
CA ILE A 147 -9.30 -19.49 23.08
C ILE A 147 -10.77 -19.11 23.33
N ASN A 148 -11.15 -17.87 23.02
CA ASN A 148 -12.50 -17.35 23.21
C ASN A 148 -13.41 -17.57 21.99
N LYS A 149 -12.97 -18.39 21.02
CA LYS A 149 -13.64 -18.64 19.72
C LYS A 149 -13.74 -17.41 18.82
N ASP A 150 -12.86 -16.45 19.06
CA ASP A 150 -12.63 -15.26 18.27
C ASP A 150 -11.66 -15.51 17.12
N VAL A 151 -11.61 -14.57 16.19
CA VAL A 151 -10.70 -14.57 15.05
C VAL A 151 -9.33 -14.13 15.54
N GLU A 152 -8.36 -15.03 15.49
CA GLU A 152 -6.95 -14.75 15.71
C GLU A 152 -6.22 -14.67 14.37
N MET A 153 -5.66 -13.49 14.07
CA MET A 153 -4.94 -13.24 12.83
C MET A 153 -3.75 -12.30 13.08
N THR A 154 -2.53 -12.79 12.86
CA THR A 154 -1.29 -12.01 13.06
C THR A 154 -0.85 -11.27 11.80
N LYS A 155 -1.38 -11.65 10.64
CA LYS A 155 -1.06 -11.09 9.33
C LYS A 155 -2.23 -11.31 8.38
N TYR A 156 -2.42 -10.37 7.46
CA TYR A 156 -3.42 -10.46 6.42
C TYR A 156 -2.76 -10.21 5.07
N ASP A 157 -2.92 -11.16 4.15
CA ASP A 157 -2.29 -11.07 2.85
C ASP A 157 -3.01 -10.02 1.99
N LEU A 158 -2.29 -8.95 1.66
CA LEU A 158 -2.77 -7.86 0.83
C LEU A 158 -2.40 -8.02 -0.64
N THR A 159 -1.79 -9.14 -1.03
CA THR A 159 -1.36 -9.38 -2.41
C THR A 159 -2.50 -9.14 -3.40
N GLY A 160 -2.21 -8.37 -4.45
CA GLY A 160 -3.18 -8.01 -5.47
C GLY A 160 -4.12 -6.85 -5.07
N THR A 161 -4.09 -6.34 -3.84
CA THR A 161 -4.89 -5.16 -3.46
C THR A 161 -4.46 -3.94 -4.28
N ILE A 162 -5.45 -3.18 -4.77
CA ILE A 162 -5.24 -1.91 -5.46
C ILE A 162 -6.12 -0.85 -4.81
N ILE A 163 -5.55 0.32 -4.52
CA ILE A 163 -6.28 1.50 -4.05
C ILE A 163 -6.02 2.72 -4.94
N ASN A 164 -6.92 3.67 -4.90
CA ASN A 164 -6.66 5.04 -5.33
C ASN A 164 -6.40 5.91 -4.11
N ALA A 165 -5.24 6.57 -4.08
CA ALA A 165 -4.91 7.59 -3.10
C ALA A 165 -5.18 8.97 -3.68
N THR A 166 -6.07 9.72 -3.05
CA THR A 166 -6.37 11.12 -3.38
C THR A 166 -5.57 12.02 -2.44
N TYR A 167 -4.84 12.97 -3.00
CA TYR A 167 -3.93 13.86 -2.27
C TYR A 167 -4.55 15.25 -2.06
N GLU A 168 -3.90 16.08 -1.24
CA GLU A 168 -4.40 17.44 -0.93
C GLU A 168 -4.47 18.36 -2.15
N ASP A 169 -3.62 18.13 -3.16
CA ASP A 169 -3.66 18.81 -4.46
C ASP A 169 -4.71 18.22 -5.42
N SER A 170 -5.56 17.32 -4.94
CA SER A 170 -6.59 16.58 -5.71
C SER A 170 -6.03 15.60 -6.74
N THR A 171 -4.71 15.43 -6.82
CA THR A 171 -4.11 14.36 -7.63
C THR A 171 -4.56 13.01 -7.10
N VAL A 172 -4.78 12.05 -8.01
CA VAL A 172 -5.08 10.66 -7.69
C VAL A 172 -3.93 9.78 -8.19
N LYS A 173 -3.45 8.87 -7.35
CA LYS A 173 -2.51 7.82 -7.76
C LYS A 173 -3.04 6.44 -7.42
N GLU A 174 -2.90 5.53 -8.36
CA GLU A 174 -3.14 4.10 -8.13
C GLU A 174 -1.95 3.49 -7.39
N ILE A 175 -2.22 2.78 -6.30
CA ILE A 175 -1.22 2.12 -5.46
C ILE A 175 -1.57 0.65 -5.35
N SER A 176 -0.61 -0.22 -5.68
CA SER A 176 -0.74 -1.67 -5.58
C SER A 176 0.07 -2.22 -4.41
N ALA A 177 -0.41 -3.29 -3.78
CA ALA A 177 0.39 -4.09 -2.87
C ALA A 177 1.50 -4.86 -3.63
N PRO A 178 2.71 -5.02 -3.06
CA PRO A 178 3.14 -4.51 -1.77
C PRO A 178 3.56 -3.04 -1.82
N ASN A 179 3.24 -2.28 -0.77
CA ASN A 179 3.72 -0.93 -0.56
C ASN A 179 3.97 -0.71 0.94
N ALA A 180 5.06 -0.03 1.30
CA ALA A 180 5.48 0.14 2.69
C ALA A 180 4.49 0.93 3.58
N CYS A 181 3.60 1.73 2.98
CA CYS A 181 2.54 2.43 3.70
C CYS A 181 1.19 1.72 3.64
N LEU A 182 1.03 0.68 2.80
CA LEU A 182 -0.22 -0.03 2.63
C LEU A 182 -0.33 -1.14 3.68
N GLY A 183 -1.43 -1.12 4.43
CA GLY A 183 -1.70 -2.07 5.50
C GLY A 183 -3.19 -2.36 5.64
N TRP A 184 -3.54 -2.93 6.78
CA TRP A 184 -4.92 -3.20 7.14
C TRP A 184 -5.13 -2.95 8.63
N SER A 185 -6.39 -2.78 9.05
CA SER A 185 -6.77 -2.74 10.45
C SER A 185 -8.19 -3.26 10.66
N ILE A 186 -8.48 -3.66 11.88
CA ILE A 186 -9.86 -3.85 12.36
C ILE A 186 -10.51 -2.47 12.64
N PRO A 187 -11.85 -2.39 12.83
CA PRO A 187 -12.49 -1.17 13.28
C PRO A 187 -11.93 -0.70 14.64
N GLU A 188 -11.90 0.61 14.85
CA GLU A 188 -11.48 1.17 16.15
C GLU A 188 -12.45 0.73 17.25
N ASN A 189 -11.94 0.56 18.47
CA ASN A 189 -12.70 0.09 19.63
C ASN A 189 -13.33 -1.30 19.45
N THR A 190 -12.77 -2.12 18.56
CA THR A 190 -13.11 -3.55 18.45
C THR A 190 -12.05 -4.35 19.19
N ASP A 191 -12.42 -4.90 20.34
CA ASP A 191 -11.51 -5.75 21.14
C ASP A 191 -11.44 -7.17 20.58
N VAL A 192 -12.56 -7.65 20.01
CA VAL A 192 -12.73 -9.03 19.55
C VAL A 192 -13.48 -9.04 18.22
N VAL A 193 -13.00 -9.85 17.28
CA VAL A 193 -13.67 -10.12 16.01
C VAL A 193 -14.20 -11.55 16.04
N MET A 194 -15.51 -11.74 15.90
CA MET A 194 -16.10 -13.08 15.85
C MET A 194 -16.17 -13.60 14.41
N PRO A 195 -16.14 -14.92 14.20
CA PRO A 195 -16.30 -15.49 12.86
C PRO A 195 -17.63 -15.10 12.19
N GLY A 196 -17.65 -15.06 10.86
CA GLY A 196 -18.77 -14.58 10.05
C GLY A 196 -18.46 -13.29 9.28
N ASN A 197 -19.51 -12.59 8.85
CA ASN A 197 -19.40 -11.35 8.08
C ASN A 197 -18.96 -10.19 8.96
N ASN A 198 -17.89 -9.52 8.55
CA ASN A 198 -17.25 -8.43 9.27
C ASN A 198 -16.81 -7.32 8.30
N THR A 199 -16.37 -6.20 8.86
CA THR A 199 -15.75 -5.10 8.13
C THR A 199 -14.32 -4.92 8.62
N LEU A 200 -13.38 -4.90 7.69
CA LEU A 200 -12.00 -4.49 7.93
C LEU A 200 -11.69 -3.22 7.13
N TYR A 201 -10.53 -2.64 7.37
CA TYR A 201 -10.07 -1.45 6.67
C TYR A 201 -8.77 -1.72 5.97
N ILE A 202 -8.66 -1.30 4.71
CA ILE A 202 -7.35 -1.05 4.10
C ILE A 202 -6.85 0.27 4.65
N THR A 203 -5.57 0.31 5.03
CA THR A 203 -4.92 1.51 5.55
C THR A 203 -3.81 1.95 4.61
N PHE A 204 -3.66 3.26 4.44
CA PHE A 204 -2.56 3.85 3.67
C PHE A 204 -2.24 5.23 4.21
N CYS A 205 -1.01 5.41 4.70
CA CYS A 205 -0.53 6.67 5.28
C CYS A 205 -1.48 7.30 6.32
N GLY A 206 -2.08 6.46 7.19
CA GLY A 206 -3.02 6.91 8.22
C GLY A 206 -4.46 7.13 7.74
N LYS A 207 -4.74 6.99 6.44
CA LYS A 207 -6.12 6.95 5.90
C LYS A 207 -6.64 5.52 5.85
N LYS A 208 -7.97 5.39 5.86
CA LYS A 208 -8.66 4.10 5.93
C LYS A 208 -9.79 4.03 4.89
N ALA A 209 -10.01 2.87 4.29
CA ALA A 209 -11.19 2.56 3.48
C ALA A 209 -11.77 1.21 3.91
N PRO A 210 -13.08 1.12 4.20
CA PRO A 210 -13.71 -0.11 4.66
C PRO A 210 -13.91 -1.11 3.50
N PHE A 211 -13.85 -2.39 3.81
CA PHE A 211 -14.29 -3.48 2.94
C PHE A 211 -14.88 -4.64 3.75
N SER A 212 -15.76 -5.41 3.14
CA SER A 212 -16.37 -6.58 3.77
C SER A 212 -15.47 -7.79 3.68
N VAL A 213 -15.39 -8.53 4.78
CA VAL A 213 -14.69 -9.82 4.88
C VAL A 213 -15.63 -10.85 5.53
N THR A 214 -15.44 -12.12 5.20
CA THR A 214 -16.14 -13.24 5.85
C THR A 214 -15.11 -14.20 6.41
N PHE A 215 -15.16 -14.42 7.72
CA PHE A 215 -14.37 -15.43 8.42
C PHE A 215 -15.16 -16.74 8.50
N ILE A 216 -14.75 -17.70 7.68
CA ILE A 216 -15.42 -18.99 7.48
C ILE A 216 -14.84 -20.02 8.44
N THR A 217 -15.71 -20.63 9.25
CA THR A 217 -15.37 -21.74 10.15
C THR A 217 -15.64 -23.10 9.49
N GLU A 218 -15.11 -24.18 10.09
CA GLU A 218 -15.36 -25.58 9.71
C GLU A 218 -16.84 -25.93 9.51
N LYS A 219 -17.75 -25.31 10.27
CA LYS A 219 -19.20 -25.58 10.17
C LYS A 219 -19.79 -25.25 8.81
N ASN A 220 -19.07 -24.49 7.97
CA ASN A 220 -19.52 -24.15 6.63
C ASN A 220 -19.13 -25.20 5.58
N PHE A 221 -18.35 -26.23 5.96
CA PHE A 221 -17.86 -27.26 5.06
C PHE A 221 -18.45 -28.62 5.42
N ALA A 222 -18.58 -29.49 4.41
CA ALA A 222 -19.07 -30.85 4.61
C ALA A 222 -17.96 -31.74 5.20
N ARG A 223 -18.34 -32.72 6.02
CA ARG A 223 -17.43 -33.81 6.40
C ARG A 223 -16.86 -34.45 5.13
N GLY A 224 -15.54 -34.52 5.02
CA GLY A 224 -14.80 -34.96 3.84
C GLY A 224 -14.36 -33.89 2.84
N ASP A 225 -14.78 -32.62 3.01
CA ASP A 225 -14.30 -31.48 2.20
C ASP A 225 -12.99 -30.95 2.80
N VAL A 226 -11.87 -31.53 2.37
CA VAL A 226 -10.52 -31.24 2.89
C VAL A 226 -9.88 -30.08 2.13
N SER A 227 -10.27 -29.86 0.87
CA SER A 227 -9.82 -28.75 0.03
C SER A 227 -10.47 -27.42 0.40
N LEU A 228 -11.58 -27.45 1.15
CA LEU A 228 -12.38 -26.28 1.56
C LEU A 228 -12.97 -25.55 0.35
N ASP A 229 -13.24 -26.28 -0.74
CA ASP A 229 -13.81 -25.75 -1.97
C ASP A 229 -15.36 -25.79 -1.98
N GLY A 230 -15.95 -26.34 -0.92
CA GLY A 230 -17.40 -26.49 -0.74
C GLY A 230 -17.97 -27.78 -1.30
N LYS A 231 -17.13 -28.69 -1.82
CA LYS A 231 -17.54 -29.98 -2.38
C LYS A 231 -16.70 -31.10 -1.77
N VAL A 232 -17.31 -32.28 -1.70
CA VAL A 232 -16.57 -33.52 -1.41
C VAL A 232 -16.29 -34.22 -2.73
N SER A 233 -15.01 -34.40 -3.04
CA SER A 233 -14.51 -34.89 -4.33
C SER A 233 -13.30 -35.81 -4.15
N SER A 234 -12.82 -36.39 -5.26
CA SER A 234 -11.56 -37.15 -5.25
C SER A 234 -10.34 -36.28 -4.94
N TYR A 235 -10.43 -34.96 -5.12
CA TYR A 235 -9.35 -34.04 -4.79
C TYR A 235 -9.13 -33.96 -3.27
N ASP A 236 -10.20 -34.05 -2.47
CA ASP A 236 -10.11 -34.11 -1.01
C ASP A 236 -9.40 -35.37 -0.55
N ALA A 237 -9.74 -36.52 -1.13
CA ALA A 237 -9.05 -37.78 -0.85
C ALA A 237 -7.56 -37.72 -1.23
N LEU A 238 -7.20 -37.04 -2.33
CA LEU A 238 -5.82 -36.81 -2.71
C LEU A 238 -5.08 -35.98 -1.65
N ASN A 239 -5.69 -34.90 -1.15
CA ASN A 239 -5.11 -34.07 -0.08
C ASN A 239 -4.87 -34.91 1.19
N VAL A 240 -5.81 -35.78 1.57
CA VAL A 240 -5.64 -36.69 2.71
C VAL A 240 -4.45 -37.63 2.51
N LEU A 241 -4.30 -38.23 1.33
CA LEU A 241 -3.17 -39.11 1.03
C LEU A 241 -1.84 -38.36 1.05
N GLN A 242 -1.78 -37.19 0.43
CA GLN A 242 -0.58 -36.34 0.44
C GLN A 242 -0.20 -35.90 1.85
N TYR A 243 -1.19 -35.61 2.70
CA TYR A 243 -0.96 -35.32 4.11
C TYR A 243 -0.42 -36.55 4.86
N ALA A 244 -1.03 -37.72 4.66
CA ALA A 244 -0.61 -38.96 5.29
C ALA A 244 0.84 -39.37 4.93
N THR A 245 1.31 -38.98 3.74
CA THR A 245 2.71 -39.17 3.30
C THR A 245 3.64 -38.02 3.70
N GLY A 246 3.14 -36.99 4.40
CA GLY A 246 3.91 -35.81 4.78
C GLY A 246 4.30 -34.90 3.60
N SER A 247 3.64 -35.06 2.45
CA SER A 247 3.90 -34.29 1.25
C SER A 247 3.28 -32.89 1.30
N ILE A 248 2.20 -32.73 2.07
CA ILE A 248 1.59 -31.43 2.36
C ILE A 248 1.30 -31.30 3.85
N THR A 249 1.15 -30.06 4.31
CA THR A 249 0.62 -29.75 5.64
C THR A 249 -0.83 -29.32 5.48
N LEU A 250 -1.72 -29.88 6.29
CA LEU A 250 -3.12 -29.48 6.37
C LEU A 250 -3.38 -28.70 7.66
N SER A 251 -4.34 -27.79 7.61
CA SER A 251 -4.77 -27.07 8.80
C SER A 251 -5.55 -27.98 9.77
N PRO A 252 -5.64 -27.64 11.06
CA PRO A 252 -6.44 -28.40 12.03
C PRO A 252 -7.88 -28.62 11.56
N SER A 253 -8.46 -27.64 10.87
CA SER A 253 -9.80 -27.69 10.32
C SER A 253 -9.94 -28.67 9.16
N GLN A 254 -8.95 -28.70 8.26
CA GLN A 254 -8.90 -29.69 7.18
C GLN A 254 -8.69 -31.10 7.74
N ILE A 255 -7.90 -31.24 8.82
CA ILE A 255 -7.71 -32.50 9.53
C ILE A 255 -9.02 -32.98 10.15
N ALA A 256 -9.76 -32.10 10.83
CA ALA A 256 -11.04 -32.43 11.46
C ALA A 256 -12.13 -32.81 10.45
N LEU A 257 -12.21 -32.09 9.32
CA LEU A 257 -13.15 -32.41 8.24
C LEU A 257 -12.78 -33.70 7.50
N GLY A 258 -11.48 -33.94 7.33
CA GLY A 258 -10.95 -35.12 6.66
C GLY A 258 -11.02 -36.40 7.48
N ASP A 259 -11.05 -36.32 8.82
CA ASP A 259 -11.23 -37.47 9.72
C ASP A 259 -12.69 -37.97 9.66
N VAL A 260 -13.01 -38.60 8.53
CA VAL A 260 -14.36 -39.07 8.21
C VAL A 260 -14.70 -40.38 8.92
N ASP A 261 -13.74 -41.07 9.52
CA ASP A 261 -14.02 -42.17 10.43
C ASP A 261 -14.13 -41.79 11.92
N GLY A 262 -13.68 -40.59 12.29
CA GLY A 262 -13.82 -40.03 13.63
C GLY A 262 -12.83 -40.63 14.64
N ASN A 263 -11.76 -41.27 14.19
CA ASN A 263 -10.77 -41.92 15.06
C ASN A 263 -9.65 -40.97 15.54
N SER A 264 -9.74 -39.68 15.19
CA SER A 264 -8.75 -38.63 15.48
C SER A 264 -7.40 -38.80 14.78
N LYS A 265 -7.33 -39.58 13.69
CA LYS A 265 -6.14 -39.80 12.86
C LYS A 265 -6.49 -39.68 11.39
N LEU A 266 -6.14 -38.57 10.77
CA LEU A 266 -6.29 -38.40 9.33
C LEU A 266 -5.31 -39.29 8.55
N ASN A 267 -5.81 -40.30 7.84
CA ASN A 267 -4.97 -41.25 7.11
C ASN A 267 -5.63 -41.83 5.83
N SER A 268 -5.02 -42.83 5.20
CA SER A 268 -5.51 -43.41 3.94
C SER A 268 -6.88 -44.09 4.04
N VAL A 269 -7.31 -44.51 5.23
CA VAL A 269 -8.66 -45.04 5.47
C VAL A 269 -9.71 -43.95 5.23
N ASP A 270 -9.44 -42.73 5.65
CA ASP A 270 -10.32 -41.58 5.42
C ASP A 270 -10.41 -41.24 3.94
N ALA A 271 -9.26 -41.20 3.25
CA ALA A 271 -9.21 -40.98 1.81
C ALA A 271 -10.05 -42.02 1.04
N LEU A 272 -9.96 -43.29 1.41
CA LEU A 272 -10.76 -44.36 0.81
C LEU A 272 -12.26 -44.13 1.04
N ARG A 273 -12.66 -43.74 2.26
CA ARG A 273 -14.07 -43.46 2.59
C ARG A 273 -14.63 -42.27 1.81
N ILE A 274 -13.84 -41.20 1.65
CA ILE A 274 -14.17 -40.06 0.79
C ILE A 274 -14.38 -40.53 -0.66
N LEU A 275 -13.46 -41.31 -1.22
CA LEU A 275 -13.61 -41.84 -2.58
C LEU A 275 -14.87 -42.70 -2.74
N GLN A 276 -15.13 -43.62 -1.80
CA GLN A 276 -16.34 -44.45 -1.80
C GLN A 276 -17.61 -43.63 -1.76
N TYR A 277 -17.63 -42.53 -0.99
CA TYR A 277 -18.75 -41.60 -0.97
C TYR A 277 -18.92 -40.88 -2.31
N VAL A 278 -17.83 -40.36 -2.87
CA VAL A 278 -17.84 -39.64 -4.17
C VAL A 278 -18.36 -40.51 -5.31
N VAL A 279 -18.02 -41.80 -5.33
CA VAL A 279 -18.51 -42.74 -6.36
C VAL A 279 -19.85 -43.40 -6.02
N GLY A 280 -20.49 -43.02 -4.90
CA GLY A 280 -21.80 -43.53 -4.49
C GLY A 280 -21.81 -44.95 -3.91
N ILE A 281 -20.65 -45.56 -3.64
CA ILE A 281 -20.53 -46.83 -2.92
C ILE A 281 -20.95 -46.64 -1.46
N ARG A 282 -20.61 -45.50 -0.85
CA ARG A 282 -21.11 -45.07 0.47
C ARG A 282 -22.15 -43.97 0.33
N LYS A 283 -23.21 -44.05 1.14
CA LYS A 283 -24.29 -43.05 1.16
C LYS A 283 -23.97 -41.82 2.03
N SER A 284 -23.04 -41.95 2.97
CA SER A 284 -22.66 -40.88 3.91
C SER A 284 -21.23 -41.04 4.43
N LEU A 285 -20.68 -39.92 4.91
CA LEU A 285 -19.39 -39.82 5.59
C LEU A 285 -19.56 -39.69 7.10
#